data_AF-A0A349PNS0-F1
#
_entry.id   AF-A0A349PNS0-F1
#
_cell.length_a   1.000
_cell.length_b   1.000
_cell.length_c   1.000
_cell.angle_alpha   90.00
_cell.angle_beta   90.00
_cell.angle_gamma   90.00
#
_symmetry.space_group_name_H-M   'P 1'
#
loop_
_entity.id
_entity.type
_entity.pdbx_description
1 polymer ?
#
loop_
_entity_poly.entity_id
_entity_poly.type
_entity_poly.pdbx_seq_one_letter_code
_entity_poly.pdbx_strand_id
1 'polypeptide(L)'
;MNAQEKETEKFQLLAFGSIKPSGWIKIQMEKDINGFVGNLDQIVPDLINDPIYGIGRLQKHSKTKELGNLKEGDADGNEQYMWWNSETQSNWWDGYLRNVLLLNEKVGLEKVKKYIYAILATQDDDGYLGIYTPELRYQFHSENGELWSKTTLFRGLLAYYEYSKDVKVWNALKKAVDNVMQNYPINAS
;
A
#
# COMPACT_ATOMS: atom_id res chain seq x y z
N MET A 1 -31.58 14.43 4.13
CA MET A 1 -31.72 13.00 4.47
C MET A 1 -30.56 12.66 5.39
N ASN A 2 -30.82 12.45 6.68
CA ASN A 2 -29.77 12.10 7.66
C ASN A 2 -29.45 10.61 7.52
N ALA A 3 -28.30 10.28 6.93
CA ALA A 3 -27.80 8.92 6.73
C ALA A 3 -27.24 8.26 8.01
N GLN A 4 -27.87 8.50 9.16
CA GLN A 4 -27.28 8.19 10.47
C GLN A 4 -28.29 7.59 11.45
N GLU A 5 -29.14 6.68 10.99
CA GLU A 5 -29.57 5.61 11.89
C GLU A 5 -28.41 4.62 11.97
N LYS A 6 -27.59 4.75 13.02
CA LYS A 6 -26.53 3.79 13.31
C LYS A 6 -27.20 2.47 13.71
N GLU A 7 -27.42 1.60 12.73
CA GLU A 7 -27.70 0.20 13.01
C GLU A 7 -26.58 -0.33 13.91
N THR A 8 -26.95 -0.94 15.04
CA THR A 8 -25.96 -1.56 15.92
C THR A 8 -25.47 -2.84 15.27
N GLU A 9 -24.18 -2.91 14.94
CA GLU A 9 -23.56 -4.10 14.37
C GLU A 9 -23.77 -5.30 15.31
N LYS A 10 -24.38 -6.38 14.79
CA LYS A 10 -24.65 -7.61 15.55
C LYS A 10 -23.43 -8.53 15.65
N PHE A 11 -22.43 -8.31 14.82
CA PHE A 11 -21.21 -9.11 14.75
C PHE A 11 -20.00 -8.23 15.03
N GLN A 12 -18.98 -8.80 15.67
CA GLN A 12 -17.71 -8.13 15.90
C GLN A 12 -16.68 -8.67 14.93
N LEU A 13 -15.91 -7.76 14.32
CA LEU A 13 -14.75 -8.13 13.54
C LEU A 13 -13.70 -8.78 14.45
N LEU A 14 -13.16 -9.91 14.01
CA LEU A 14 -12.03 -10.55 14.68
C LEU A 14 -10.75 -9.83 14.30
N ALA A 15 -9.91 -9.54 15.29
CA ALA A 15 -8.63 -8.89 15.06
C ALA A 15 -7.77 -9.72 14.09
N PHE A 16 -7.08 -9.05 13.17
CA PHE A 16 -6.17 -9.71 12.25
C PHE A 16 -5.11 -10.52 13.01
N GLY A 17 -4.95 -11.78 12.61
CA GLY A 17 -4.02 -12.72 13.23
C GLY A 17 -4.55 -13.42 14.49
N SER A 18 -5.76 -13.11 14.97
CA SER A 18 -6.40 -13.86 16.07
C SER A 18 -6.78 -15.29 15.67
N ILE A 19 -7.04 -15.52 14.38
CA ILE A 19 -7.19 -16.85 13.78
C ILE A 19 -5.95 -17.15 12.94
N LYS A 20 -5.41 -18.36 13.09
CA LYS A 20 -4.25 -18.85 12.34
C LYS A 20 -4.66 -19.98 11.40
N PRO A 21 -4.06 -20.07 10.19
CA PRO A 21 -4.39 -21.12 9.25
C PRO A 21 -3.91 -22.48 9.76
N SER A 22 -4.68 -23.53 9.46
CA SER A 22 -4.34 -24.93 9.76
C SER A 22 -4.79 -25.86 8.63
N GLY A 23 -4.27 -27.08 8.56
CA GLY A 23 -4.67 -28.06 7.56
C GLY A 23 -4.40 -27.60 6.12
N TRP A 24 -5.34 -27.85 5.22
CA TRP A 24 -5.18 -27.58 3.79
C TRP A 24 -4.83 -26.11 3.48
N ILE A 25 -5.51 -25.15 4.12
CA ILE A 25 -5.27 -23.73 3.83
C ILE A 25 -3.87 -23.28 4.26
N LYS A 26 -3.35 -23.81 5.37
CA LYS A 26 -1.97 -23.54 5.79
C LYS A 26 -0.97 -24.05 4.74
N ILE A 27 -1.16 -25.27 4.25
CA ILE A 27 -0.30 -25.88 3.24
C ILE A 27 -0.34 -25.05 1.94
N GLN A 28 -1.50 -24.54 1.55
CA GLN A 28 -1.60 -23.69 0.37
C GLN A 28 -0.84 -22.37 0.56
N MET A 29 -1.03 -21.68 1.69
CA MET A 29 -0.30 -20.44 1.98
C MET A 29 1.22 -20.65 2.04
N GLU A 30 1.68 -21.77 2.60
CA GLU A 30 3.11 -22.13 2.61
C GLU A 30 3.64 -22.34 1.17
N LYS A 31 2.86 -22.97 0.29
CA LYS A 31 3.21 -23.07 -1.14
C LYS A 31 3.23 -21.71 -1.82
N ASP A 32 2.29 -20.82 -1.48
CA ASP A 32 2.23 -19.47 -2.05
C ASP A 32 3.46 -18.65 -1.67
N ILE A 33 3.88 -18.70 -0.40
CA ILE A 33 5.14 -18.09 0.07
C ILE A 33 6.35 -18.69 -0.65
N ASN A 34 6.38 -20.00 -0.87
CA ASN A 34 7.45 -20.64 -1.64
C ASN A 34 7.35 -20.36 -3.16
N GLY A 35 6.24 -19.81 -3.63
CA GLY A 35 5.94 -19.48 -5.02
C GLY A 35 5.93 -17.98 -5.29
N PHE A 36 5.00 -17.51 -6.12
CA PHE A 36 4.95 -16.12 -6.57
C PHE A 36 4.79 -15.12 -5.43
N VAL A 37 4.03 -15.44 -4.38
CA VAL A 37 3.76 -14.49 -3.29
C VAL A 37 5.05 -14.14 -2.55
N GLY A 38 5.96 -15.10 -2.30
CA GLY A 38 7.22 -14.80 -1.62
C GLY A 38 8.38 -14.37 -2.50
N ASN A 39 8.26 -14.48 -3.82
CA ASN A 39 9.38 -14.29 -4.75
C ASN A 39 9.13 -13.24 -5.85
N LEU A 40 8.02 -12.48 -5.83
CA LEU A 40 7.74 -11.50 -6.88
C LEU A 40 8.85 -10.44 -7.00
N ASP A 41 9.50 -10.06 -5.90
CA ASP A 41 10.66 -9.16 -5.88
C ASP A 41 11.88 -9.71 -6.63
N GLN A 42 11.98 -11.03 -6.81
CA GLN A 42 13.03 -11.68 -7.61
C GLN A 42 12.61 -11.86 -9.07
N ILE A 43 11.31 -12.01 -9.32
CA ILE A 43 10.76 -12.27 -10.66
C ILE A 43 10.64 -10.98 -11.47
N VAL A 44 10.20 -9.88 -10.83
CA VAL A 44 10.05 -8.55 -11.44
C VAL A 44 10.71 -7.47 -10.56
N PRO A 45 12.04 -7.55 -10.35
CA PRO A 45 12.76 -6.69 -9.41
C PRO A 45 12.64 -5.21 -9.73
N ASP A 46 12.61 -4.84 -11.00
CA ASP A 46 12.54 -3.43 -11.43
C ASP A 46 11.22 -2.77 -11.03
N LEU A 47 10.12 -3.54 -11.01
CA LEU A 47 8.82 -3.03 -10.62
C LEU A 47 8.66 -2.99 -9.09
N ILE A 48 9.18 -4.01 -8.40
CA ILE A 48 8.97 -4.20 -6.97
C ILE A 48 9.91 -3.35 -6.11
N ASN A 49 11.14 -3.12 -6.57
CA ASN A 49 12.14 -2.35 -5.83
C ASN A 49 12.20 -0.87 -6.22
N ASP A 50 11.29 -0.43 -7.09
CA ASP A 50 11.17 0.95 -7.52
C ASP A 50 10.82 1.87 -6.34
N PRO A 51 11.63 2.92 -6.06
CA PRO A 51 11.49 3.75 -4.86
C PRO A 51 10.40 4.82 -4.98
N ILE A 52 9.26 4.52 -5.61
CA ILE A 52 8.17 5.46 -5.92
C ILE A 52 7.64 6.22 -4.69
N TYR A 53 7.71 5.64 -3.49
CA TYR A 53 7.28 6.31 -2.26
C TYR A 53 8.31 7.24 -1.61
N GLY A 54 9.55 7.25 -2.11
CA GLY A 54 10.68 8.00 -1.56
C GLY A 54 11.43 8.79 -2.63
N ILE A 55 12.69 8.45 -2.87
CA ILE A 55 13.54 9.18 -3.84
C ILE A 55 13.04 9.08 -5.30
N GLY A 56 12.18 8.11 -5.61
CA GLY A 56 11.62 7.88 -6.94
C GLY A 56 10.23 8.48 -7.16
N ARG A 57 9.78 9.39 -6.28
CA ARG A 57 8.48 10.07 -6.43
C ARG A 57 8.32 10.71 -7.80
N LEU A 58 7.08 10.71 -8.27
CA LEU A 58 6.64 11.31 -9.51
C LEU A 58 6.75 12.84 -9.44
N GLN A 59 7.24 13.42 -10.53
CA GLN A 59 7.39 14.84 -10.80
C GLN A 59 6.86 15.13 -12.22
N LYS A 60 6.68 16.40 -12.58
CA LYS A 60 5.96 16.84 -13.79
C LYS A 60 6.44 16.20 -15.11
N HIS A 61 7.71 15.79 -15.18
CA HIS A 61 8.32 15.19 -16.36
C HIS A 61 8.90 13.79 -16.08
N SER A 62 8.35 13.08 -15.09
CA SER A 62 8.68 11.67 -14.87
C SER A 62 8.39 10.86 -16.14
N LYS A 63 9.28 9.90 -16.45
CA LYS A 63 9.09 8.99 -17.58
C LYS A 63 8.19 7.82 -17.19
N THR A 64 7.34 7.38 -18.10
CA THR A 64 6.60 6.12 -17.97
C THR A 64 7.57 4.96 -17.80
N LYS A 65 7.18 3.99 -16.98
CA LYS A 65 7.92 2.74 -16.83
C LYS A 65 7.27 1.64 -17.66
N GLU A 66 8.05 0.67 -18.09
CA GLU A 66 7.52 -0.53 -18.75
C GLU A 66 6.86 -1.41 -17.70
N LEU A 67 5.54 -1.56 -17.77
CA LEU A 67 4.73 -2.33 -16.82
C LEU A 67 4.31 -3.70 -17.36
N GLY A 68 4.77 -4.04 -18.57
CA GLY A 68 4.40 -5.29 -19.24
C GLY A 68 2.97 -5.30 -19.81
N ASN A 69 2.32 -4.15 -19.93
CA ASN A 69 0.98 -4.03 -20.48
C ASN A 69 0.99 -3.88 -22.02
N LEU A 70 0.04 -4.55 -22.68
CA LEU A 70 -0.30 -4.27 -24.08
C LEU A 70 -1.19 -3.03 -24.07
N LYS A 71 -0.72 -1.91 -24.65
CA LYS A 71 -1.45 -0.61 -24.68
C LYS A 71 -2.73 -0.63 -25.53
N GLU A 72 -3.18 -1.79 -25.98
CA GLU A 72 -4.30 -1.96 -26.88
C GLU A 72 -5.61 -2.02 -26.09
N GLY A 73 -6.45 -0.99 -26.22
CA GLY A 73 -7.75 -0.89 -25.54
C GLY A 73 -7.78 -0.03 -24.27
N ASP A 74 -6.64 0.53 -23.86
CA ASP A 74 -6.55 1.45 -22.73
C ASP A 74 -7.05 2.87 -23.11
N ALA A 75 -7.59 3.61 -22.14
CA ALA A 75 -8.02 4.99 -22.33
C ALA A 75 -6.84 5.88 -22.79
N ASP A 76 -7.13 6.90 -23.61
CA ASP A 76 -6.11 7.82 -24.15
C ASP A 76 -5.33 8.49 -23.02
N GLY A 77 -4.01 8.23 -22.96
CA GLY A 77 -3.10 8.84 -22.00
C GLY A 77 -2.01 7.88 -21.51
N ASN A 78 -0.87 8.44 -21.09
CA ASN A 78 0.22 7.68 -20.46
C ASN A 78 0.26 7.87 -18.94
N GLU A 79 -0.59 8.74 -18.39
CA GLU A 79 -0.56 9.20 -16.99
C GLU A 79 -0.92 8.08 -16.00
N GLN A 80 -1.86 7.18 -16.37
CA GLN A 80 -2.19 6.01 -15.56
C GLN A 80 -0.99 5.07 -15.31
N TYR A 81 -0.14 4.87 -16.32
CA TYR A 81 1.05 4.02 -16.21
C TYR A 81 2.15 4.63 -15.35
N MET A 82 2.04 5.90 -14.97
CA MET A 82 3.04 6.55 -14.13
C MET A 82 3.02 6.01 -12.70
N TRP A 83 1.85 5.55 -12.21
CA TRP A 83 1.65 5.20 -10.80
C TRP A 83 1.22 3.74 -10.56
N TRP A 84 0.93 2.95 -11.60
CA TRP A 84 0.58 1.53 -11.48
C TRP A 84 1.65 0.65 -10.82
N ASN A 85 2.91 1.07 -10.84
CA ASN A 85 3.98 0.45 -10.06
C ASN A 85 3.70 0.54 -8.55
N SER A 86 3.21 1.68 -8.05
CA SER A 86 2.80 1.82 -6.65
C SER A 86 1.64 0.88 -6.31
N GLU A 87 0.64 0.76 -7.18
CA GLU A 87 -0.46 -0.18 -6.99
C GLU A 87 0.05 -1.64 -6.94
N THR A 88 0.86 -2.02 -7.92
CA THR A 88 1.42 -3.38 -8.01
C THR A 88 2.25 -3.72 -6.77
N GLN A 89 3.17 -2.83 -6.39
CA GLN A 89 3.99 -2.99 -5.19
C GLN A 89 3.13 -3.14 -3.94
N SER A 90 2.17 -2.25 -3.72
CA SER A 90 1.43 -2.18 -2.46
C SER A 90 0.45 -3.34 -2.31
N ASN A 91 -0.20 -3.75 -3.41
CA ASN A 91 -1.07 -4.92 -3.41
C ASN A 91 -0.27 -6.21 -3.17
N TRP A 92 0.90 -6.36 -3.81
CA TRP A 92 1.76 -7.50 -3.55
C TRP A 92 2.29 -7.51 -2.11
N TRP A 93 2.79 -6.38 -1.61
CA TRP A 93 3.28 -6.29 -0.23
C TRP A 93 2.18 -6.57 0.79
N ASP A 94 0.95 -6.11 0.61
CA ASP A 94 -0.19 -6.46 1.47
C ASP A 94 -0.47 -7.97 1.47
N GLY A 95 -0.47 -8.61 0.29
CA GLY A 95 -0.63 -10.06 0.17
C GLY A 95 0.52 -10.83 0.84
N TYR A 96 1.76 -10.46 0.55
CA TYR A 96 2.95 -11.09 1.11
C TYR A 96 3.01 -10.94 2.62
N LEU A 97 2.86 -9.72 3.15
CA LEU A 97 2.94 -9.48 4.59
C LEU A 97 1.85 -10.24 5.33
N ARG A 98 0.61 -10.30 4.82
CA ARG A 98 -0.47 -11.02 5.51
C ARG A 98 -0.21 -12.52 5.57
N ASN A 99 0.31 -13.10 4.48
CA ASN A 99 0.71 -14.51 4.47
C ASN A 99 1.81 -14.79 5.51
N VAL A 100 2.87 -13.98 5.52
CA VAL A 100 3.97 -14.08 6.48
C VAL A 100 3.48 -13.98 7.93
N LEU A 101 2.65 -12.97 8.25
CA LEU A 101 2.15 -12.73 9.62
C LEU A 101 1.19 -13.83 10.10
N LEU A 102 0.40 -14.40 9.19
CA LEU A 102 -0.50 -15.51 9.50
C LEU A 102 0.25 -16.83 9.67
N LEU A 103 1.27 -17.10 8.86
CA LEU A 103 2.09 -18.31 8.96
C LEU A 103 3.17 -18.24 10.05
N ASN A 104 3.45 -17.05 10.58
CA ASN A 104 4.57 -16.79 11.49
C ASN A 104 5.93 -17.23 10.88
N GLU A 105 6.11 -16.94 9.60
CA GLU A 105 7.30 -17.31 8.83
C GLU A 105 8.44 -16.34 9.19
N LYS A 106 9.48 -16.85 9.86
CA LYS A 106 10.49 -16.03 10.56
C LYS A 106 11.31 -15.16 9.61
N VAL A 107 11.70 -15.68 8.45
CA VAL A 107 12.54 -14.93 7.50
C VAL A 107 11.74 -13.78 6.88
N GLY A 108 10.50 -14.07 6.50
CA GLY A 108 9.55 -13.12 5.96
C GLY A 108 9.19 -12.04 6.97
N LEU A 109 9.08 -12.35 8.27
CA LEU A 109 8.78 -11.35 9.30
C LEU A 109 9.85 -10.25 9.34
N GLU A 110 11.13 -10.62 9.23
CA GLU A 110 12.22 -9.64 9.16
C GLU A 110 12.20 -8.86 7.84
N LYS A 111 11.92 -9.52 6.71
CA LYS A 111 11.76 -8.85 5.39
C LYS A 111 10.63 -7.83 5.42
N VAL A 112 9.46 -8.20 5.96
CA VAL A 112 8.30 -7.32 6.14
C VAL A 112 8.66 -6.15 7.04
N LYS A 113 9.26 -6.39 8.21
CA LYS A 113 9.65 -5.31 9.13
C LYS A 113 10.60 -4.32 8.46
N LYS A 114 11.60 -4.80 7.73
CA LYS A 114 12.53 -3.94 6.98
C LYS A 114 11.81 -3.09 5.95
N TYR A 115 10.89 -3.68 5.17
CA TYR A 115 10.09 -2.96 4.20
C TYR A 115 9.22 -1.88 4.86
N ILE A 116 8.47 -2.23 5.92
CA ILE A 116 7.62 -1.28 6.65
C ILE A 116 8.43 -0.07 7.12
N TYR A 117 9.59 -0.31 7.76
CA TYR A 117 10.43 0.78 8.25
C TYR A 117 11.06 1.61 7.13
N ALA A 118 11.38 1.00 5.99
CA ALA A 118 11.83 1.73 4.82
C ALA A 118 10.74 2.65 4.26
N ILE A 119 9.48 2.20 4.21
CA ILE A 119 8.33 3.03 3.83
C ILE A 119 8.12 4.17 4.84
N LEU A 120 8.13 3.89 6.15
CA LEU A 120 7.93 4.94 7.15
C LEU A 120 9.02 6.02 7.07
N ALA A 121 10.24 5.64 6.71
CA ALA A 121 11.36 6.56 6.54
C ALA A 121 11.20 7.50 5.34
N THR A 122 10.25 7.26 4.43
CA THR A 122 9.95 8.18 3.34
C THR A 122 8.89 9.22 3.70
N GLN A 123 8.25 9.13 4.87
CA GLN A 123 7.28 10.13 5.30
C GLN A 123 7.94 11.49 5.51
N ASP A 124 7.41 12.54 4.88
CA ASP A 124 7.89 13.91 5.03
C ASP A 124 7.43 14.52 6.37
N ASP A 125 8.06 15.64 6.75
CA ASP A 125 7.77 16.35 8.01
C ASP A 125 6.31 16.79 8.15
N ASP A 126 5.64 17.12 7.03
CA ASP A 126 4.22 17.49 6.97
C ASP A 126 3.27 16.28 7.06
N GLY A 127 3.82 15.08 7.23
CA GLY A 127 3.08 13.82 7.29
C GLY A 127 2.85 13.17 5.92
N TYR A 128 3.27 13.78 4.82
CA TYR A 128 3.05 13.23 3.49
C TYR A 128 3.77 11.88 3.32
N LEU A 129 2.97 10.84 3.09
CA LEU A 129 3.42 9.52 2.69
C LEU A 129 2.69 9.18 1.39
N GLY A 130 3.39 9.22 0.26
CA GLY A 130 2.79 9.11 -1.06
C GLY A 130 3.82 9.14 -2.19
N ILE A 131 3.30 9.16 -3.41
CA ILE A 131 4.08 8.91 -4.64
C ILE A 131 4.51 10.18 -5.37
N TYR A 132 4.08 11.36 -4.94
CA TYR A 132 4.32 12.62 -5.64
C TYR A 132 5.28 13.56 -4.89
N THR A 133 6.10 14.25 -5.68
CA THR A 133 6.87 15.41 -5.23
C THR A 133 5.94 16.59 -4.88
N PRO A 134 6.36 17.55 -4.04
CA PRO A 134 5.49 18.64 -3.56
C PRO A 134 4.72 19.39 -4.66
N GLU A 135 5.30 19.54 -5.85
CA GLU A 135 4.67 20.23 -6.98
C GLU A 135 3.42 19.55 -7.55
N LEU A 136 3.24 18.24 -7.34
CA LEU A 136 2.13 17.45 -7.88
C LEU A 136 1.09 17.04 -6.83
N ARG A 137 1.39 17.24 -5.53
CA ARG A 137 0.52 16.78 -4.43
C ARG A 137 -0.84 17.45 -4.51
N TYR A 138 -1.89 16.63 -4.45
CA TYR A 138 -3.28 17.08 -4.40
C TYR A 138 -3.71 17.98 -5.58
N GLN A 139 -3.01 17.91 -6.72
CA GLN A 139 -3.36 18.59 -7.97
C GLN A 139 -4.14 17.63 -8.88
N PHE A 140 -5.47 17.61 -8.75
CA PHE A 140 -6.36 16.65 -9.44
C PHE A 140 -6.88 17.18 -10.79
N HIS A 141 -6.00 17.75 -11.61
CA HIS A 141 -6.38 18.31 -12.91
C HIS A 141 -6.42 17.29 -14.06
N SER A 142 -5.91 16.08 -13.84
CA SER A 142 -5.91 14.94 -14.76
C SER A 142 -5.83 13.62 -13.97
N GLU A 143 -5.59 12.50 -14.66
CA GLU A 143 -5.45 11.18 -14.04
C GLU A 143 -4.37 11.21 -12.95
N ASN A 144 -4.74 10.84 -11.72
CA ASN A 144 -3.90 11.06 -10.55
C ASN A 144 -4.00 9.89 -9.56
N GLY A 145 -2.85 9.27 -9.26
CA GLY A 145 -2.75 8.12 -8.37
C GLY A 145 -2.65 8.46 -6.88
N GLU A 146 -2.78 9.72 -6.45
CA GLU A 146 -2.43 10.19 -5.10
C GLU A 146 -3.26 9.47 -4.02
N LEU A 147 -4.60 9.52 -4.14
CA LEU A 147 -5.47 8.92 -3.13
C LEU A 147 -5.45 7.39 -3.19
N TRP A 148 -5.34 6.82 -4.40
CA TRP A 148 -5.32 5.38 -4.58
C TRP A 148 -4.01 4.74 -4.10
N SER A 149 -2.85 5.33 -4.43
CA SER A 149 -1.55 4.87 -3.94
C SER A 149 -1.49 4.90 -2.40
N LYS A 150 -1.97 5.98 -1.78
CA LYS A 150 -2.12 6.04 -0.31
C LYS A 150 -3.01 4.92 0.22
N THR A 151 -4.18 4.72 -0.37
CA THR A 151 -5.13 3.67 0.03
C THR A 151 -4.47 2.29 -0.03
N THR A 152 -3.83 1.97 -1.16
CA THR A 152 -3.22 0.66 -1.38
C THR A 152 -2.03 0.42 -0.45
N LEU A 153 -1.23 1.44 -0.15
CA LEU A 153 -0.13 1.36 0.81
C LEU A 153 -0.64 1.22 2.26
N PHE A 154 -1.56 2.08 2.66
CA PHE A 154 -2.00 2.19 4.06
C PHE A 154 -2.72 0.93 4.53
N ARG A 155 -3.39 0.20 3.63
CA ARG A 155 -4.02 -1.09 3.97
C ARG A 155 -3.01 -2.09 4.56
N GLY A 156 -1.81 -2.15 3.98
CA GLY A 156 -0.74 -3.06 4.42
C GLY A 156 -0.09 -2.58 5.73
N LEU A 157 0.12 -1.27 5.87
CA LEU A 157 0.60 -0.66 7.11
C LEU A 157 -0.38 -0.90 8.28
N LEU A 158 -1.69 -0.76 8.03
CA LEU A 158 -2.74 -1.05 9.02
C LEU A 158 -2.74 -2.52 9.43
N ALA A 159 -2.62 -3.45 8.47
CA ALA A 159 -2.53 -4.88 8.76
C ALA A 159 -1.31 -5.21 9.63
N TYR A 160 -0.16 -4.60 9.30
CA TYR A 160 1.06 -4.76 10.08
C TYR A 160 0.91 -4.17 11.49
N TYR A 161 0.32 -2.98 11.64
CA TYR A 161 0.03 -2.39 12.95
C TYR A 161 -0.93 -3.27 13.75
N GLU A 162 -2.00 -3.77 13.13
CA GLU A 162 -2.99 -4.59 13.83
C GLU A 162 -2.37 -5.86 14.41
N TYR A 163 -1.43 -6.48 13.68
CA TYR A 163 -0.66 -7.63 14.16
C TYR A 163 0.40 -7.26 15.20
N SER A 164 1.24 -6.27 14.92
CA SER A 164 2.47 -5.98 15.70
C SER A 164 2.24 -5.05 16.89
N LYS A 165 1.16 -4.26 16.85
CA LYS A 165 0.91 -3.12 17.73
C LYS A 165 2.04 -2.08 17.75
N ASP A 166 2.85 -2.00 16.68
CA ASP A 166 3.94 -1.04 16.56
C ASP A 166 3.41 0.40 16.49
N VAL A 167 3.62 1.15 17.58
CA VAL A 167 3.15 2.54 17.71
C VAL A 167 3.79 3.49 16.69
N LYS A 168 4.97 3.16 16.12
CA LYS A 168 5.59 3.99 15.08
C LYS A 168 4.77 3.94 13.80
N VAL A 169 4.29 2.76 13.42
CA VAL A 169 3.44 2.55 12.24
C VAL A 169 2.11 3.28 12.42
N TRP A 170 1.51 3.17 13.61
CA TRP A 170 0.29 3.90 13.94
C TRP A 170 0.43 5.41 13.85
N ASN A 171 1.51 5.96 14.42
CA ASN A 171 1.76 7.40 14.38
C ASN A 171 2.02 7.91 12.96
N ALA A 172 2.74 7.13 12.14
CA ALA A 172 2.96 7.47 10.73
C ALA A 172 1.63 7.47 9.94
N LEU A 173 0.78 6.45 10.14
CA LEU A 173 -0.55 6.38 9.54
C LEU A 173 -1.43 7.57 9.92
N LYS A 174 -1.47 7.94 11.21
CA LYS A 174 -2.21 9.13 11.67
C LYS A 174 -1.74 10.39 10.96
N LYS A 175 -0.44 10.66 10.95
CA LYS A 175 0.14 11.82 10.25
C LYS A 175 -0.20 11.81 8.76
N ALA A 176 -0.15 10.65 8.11
CA ALA A 176 -0.44 10.53 6.69
C ALA A 176 -1.93 10.78 6.38
N VAL A 177 -2.84 10.32 7.23
CA VAL A 177 -4.28 10.60 7.10
C VAL A 177 -4.57 12.06 7.44
N ASP A 178 -3.97 12.64 8.48
CA ASP A 178 -4.10 14.06 8.81
C ASP A 178 -3.64 14.94 7.62
N ASN A 179 -2.53 14.58 6.98
CA ASN A 179 -2.04 15.25 5.77
C ASN A 179 -3.07 15.20 4.62
N VAL A 180 -3.74 14.06 4.40
CA VAL A 180 -4.84 13.96 3.42
C VAL A 180 -6.01 14.86 3.83
N MET A 181 -6.46 14.80 5.08
CA MET A 181 -7.62 15.58 5.54
C MET A 181 -7.40 17.10 5.47
N GLN A 182 -6.17 17.54 5.72
CA GLN A 182 -5.80 18.96 5.64
C GLN A 182 -5.71 19.47 4.21
N ASN A 183 -5.19 18.66 3.28
CA ASN A 183 -4.95 19.05 1.89
C ASN A 183 -6.10 18.68 0.93
N TYR A 184 -7.03 17.82 1.35
CA TYR A 184 -8.21 17.43 0.59
C TYR A 184 -9.46 17.43 1.49
N PRO A 185 -9.90 18.62 1.97
CA PRO A 185 -11.02 18.72 2.89
C PRO A 185 -12.35 18.48 2.17
N ILE A 186 -13.33 17.95 2.91
CA ILE A 186 -14.69 17.75 2.40
C ILE A 186 -15.28 19.08 1.91
N ASN A 187 -15.90 19.06 0.73
CA ASN A 187 -16.55 20.21 0.08
C ASN A 187 -15.60 21.35 -0.34
N ALA A 188 -14.29 21.11 -0.46
CA ALA A 188 -13.30 22.13 -0.82
C ALA A 188 -12.44 21.75 -2.04
N SER A 189 -12.79 20.66 -2.73
CA SER A 189 -12.06 20.05 -3.84
C SER A 189 -12.84 20.08 -5.14
#